data_AF-A0A523NU31-F1
#
_entry.id   AF-A0A523NU31-F1
#
_cell.length_a   1.000
_cell.length_b   1.000
_cell.length_c   1.000
_cell.angle_alpha   90.00
_cell.angle_beta   90.00
_cell.angle_gamma   90.00
#
_symmetry.space_group_name_H-M   'P 1'
#
loop_
_entity.id
_entity.type
_entity.pdbx_description
1 polymer ?
#
loop_
_entity_poly.entity_id
_entity_poly.type
_entity_poly.pdbx_seq_one_letter_code
_entity_poly.pdbx_strand_id
1 'polypeptide(L)' 'MTRNIEEITQTVKEASWFIPNIIREMERVLVGQSYLIDRLILGLLTGEHILLEGVPGL' A
#
# COMPACT_ATOMS: atom_id res chain seq x y z
N MET A 1 -29.35 4.78 3.52
CA MET A 1 -28.62 5.62 2.56
C MET A 1 -27.76 4.72 1.70
N THR A 2 -28.09 4.54 0.43
CA THR A 2 -27.29 3.74 -0.51
C THR A 2 -26.28 4.70 -1.15
N ARG A 3 -25.00 4.59 -0.79
CA ARG A 3 -23.94 5.39 -1.42
C ARG A 3 -23.79 4.97 -2.88
N ASN A 4 -23.64 5.94 -3.79
CA ASN A 4 -23.35 5.65 -5.19
C ASN A 4 -21.88 5.19 -5.32
N ILE A 5 -21.61 4.28 -6.26
CA ILE A 5 -20.25 3.79 -6.58
C ILE A 5 -19.31 4.97 -6.92
N GLU A 6 -19.83 5.99 -7.61
CA GLU A 6 -19.09 7.19 -7.98
C GLU A 6 -18.61 7.98 -6.75
N GLU A 7 -19.48 8.17 -5.76
CA GLU A 7 -19.14 8.86 -4.50
C GLU A 7 -18.09 8.11 -3.70
N ILE A 8 -18.19 6.77 -3.64
CA ILE A 8 -17.21 5.92 -2.97
C ILE A 8 -15.84 6.04 -3.67
N THR A 9 -15.84 5.97 -4.99
CA THR A 9 -14.61 6.06 -5.80
C THR A 9 -13.91 7.40 -5.59
N GLN A 10 -14.66 8.49 -5.57
CA GLN A 10 -14.11 9.82 -5.33
C GLN A 10 -13.52 9.94 -3.92
N THR A 11 -14.24 9.45 -2.91
CA THR A 11 -13.75 9.44 -1.52
C THR A 11 -12.45 8.65 -1.38
N VAL A 12 -12.38 7.46 -2.00
CA VAL A 12 -11.17 6.63 -1.98
C VAL A 12 -10.01 7.36 -2.66
N LYS A 13 -10.24 7.97 -3.83
CA LYS A 13 -9.21 8.71 -4.57
C LYS A 13 -8.64 9.89 -3.80
N GLU A 14 -9.50 10.64 -3.10
CA GLU A 14 -9.10 11.74 -2.24
C GLU A 14 -8.35 11.28 -1.00
N ALA A 15 -8.70 10.11 -0.44
CA ALA A 15 -7.99 9.55 0.70
C ALA A 15 -6.65 8.90 0.31
N SER A 16 -6.56 8.29 -0.88
CA SER A 16 -5.40 7.47 -1.30
C SER A 16 -4.36 8.21 -2.13
N TRP A 17 -4.50 9.53 -2.33
CA TRP A 17 -3.65 10.32 -3.24
C TRP A 17 -2.14 10.21 -2.96
N PHE A 18 -1.74 9.97 -1.71
CA PHE A 18 -0.36 9.94 -1.28
C PHE A 18 0.30 8.56 -1.46
N ILE A 19 -0.49 7.49 -1.59
CA ILE A 19 0.00 6.10 -1.67
C ILE A 19 0.94 5.89 -2.87
N PRO A 20 0.64 6.39 -4.09
CA PRO A 20 1.56 6.24 -5.22
C PRO A 20 2.94 6.88 -4.99
N ASN A 21 3.02 7.94 -4.17
CA ASN A 21 4.30 8.59 -3.88
C ASN A 21 5.17 7.71 -2.98
N ILE A 22 4.56 7.05 -1.98
CA ILE A 22 5.26 6.11 -1.08
C ILE A 22 5.77 4.91 -1.88
N ILE A 23 4.92 4.30 -2.71
CA ILE A 23 5.30 3.16 -3.55
C ILE A 23 6.51 3.50 -4.41
N ARG A 24 6.47 4.64 -5.12
CA ARG A 24 7.58 5.05 -5.99
C ARG A 24 8.90 5.22 -5.25
N GLU A 25 8.90 5.76 -4.03
CA GLU A 25 10.15 5.89 -3.27
C GLU A 25 10.65 4.54 -2.76
N MET A 26 9.76 3.62 -2.38
CA MET A 26 10.14 2.27 -1.96
C MET A 26 10.74 1.46 -3.11
N GLU A 27 10.18 1.55 -4.32
CA GLU A 27 10.66 0.84 -5.52
C GLU A 27 12.09 1.24 -5.96
N ARG A 28 12.60 2.40 -5.52
CA ARG A 28 13.98 2.82 -5.79
C ARG A 28 15.02 1.96 -5.08
N VAL A 29 14.63 1.33 -3.98
CA VAL A 29 15.50 0.50 -3.13
C VAL A 29 15.09 -0.98 -3.22
N LEU A 30 13.79 -1.25 -3.23
CA LEU A 30 13.22 -2.60 -3.26
C LEU A 30 12.84 -3.01 -4.68
N VAL A 31 13.81 -3.56 -5.41
CA VAL A 31 13.62 -3.99 -6.81
C VAL A 31 12.87 -5.32 -6.88
N GLY A 32 11.78 -5.38 -7.65
CA GLY A 32 11.03 -6.62 -7.89
C GLY A 32 10.15 -7.09 -6.72
N GLN A 33 10.01 -6.27 -5.68
CA GLN A 33 9.32 -6.63 -4.43
C GLN A 33 7.95 -5.92 -4.29
N SER A 34 7.21 -5.70 -5.38
CA SER A 34 5.93 -4.96 -5.36
C SER A 34 4.90 -5.56 -4.39
N TYR A 35 4.82 -6.89 -4.32
CA TYR A 35 3.92 -7.58 -3.38
C TYR A 35 4.27 -7.28 -1.92
N LEU A 36 5.56 -7.26 -1.57
CA LEU A 36 6.01 -6.92 -0.22
C LEU A 36 5.67 -5.46 0.13
N ILE A 37 5.91 -4.54 -0.81
CA ILE A 37 5.60 -3.11 -0.66
C ILE A 37 4.11 -2.92 -0.35
N ASP A 38 3.21 -3.57 -1.12
CA ASP A 38 1.77 -3.48 -0.90
C ASP A 38 1.37 -3.98 0.49
N ARG A 39 1.96 -5.09 0.95
CA ARG A 39 1.68 -5.63 2.29
C ARG A 39 2.15 -4.69 3.39
N LEU A 40 3.35 -4.12 3.26
CA LEU A 40 3.87 -3.15 4.24
C LEU A 40 2.97 -1.92 4.37
N ILE A 41 2.50 -1.38 3.25
CA ILE A 41 1.56 -0.25 3.25
C ILE A 41 0.24 -0.65 3.91
N LEU A 42 -0.29 -1.84 3.60
CA LEU A 42 -1.51 -2.34 4.24
C LEU A 42 -1.34 -2.47 5.76
N GLY A 43 -0.28 -3.10 6.25
CA GLY A 43 -0.03 -3.23 7.69
C GLY A 43 0.09 -1.88 8.39
N LEU A 44 0.75 -0.91 7.74
CA LEU A 44 0.84 0.46 8.24
C LEU A 44 -0.54 1.15 8.34
N LEU A 45 -1.38 1.01 7.32
CA LEU A 45 -2.70 1.67 7.27
C LEU A 45 -3.73 1.00 8.18
N THR A 46 -3.66 -0.31 8.36
CA THR A 46 -4.58 -1.06 9.23
C THR A 46 -4.11 -1.12 10.68
N GLY A 47 -2.86 -0.74 10.95
CA GLY A 47 -2.26 -0.85 12.28
C GLY A 47 -1.96 -2.29 12.69
N GLU A 48 -1.78 -3.18 11.72
CA GLU A 48 -1.55 -4.61 11.95
C GLU A 48 -0.06 -4.96 11.81
N HIS A 49 0.33 -6.12 12.35
CA HIS A 49 1.71 -6.57 12.33
C HIS A 49 2.02 -7.45 11.12
N ILE A 50 3.27 -7.36 10.63
CA ILE A 50 3.78 -8.18 9.53
C ILE A 50 5.03 -8.91 10.00
N LEU A 51 5.06 -10.22 9.78
CA LEU A 51 6.28 -11.01 9.89
C LEU A 51 6.89 -11.15 8.49
N LEU A 52 8.12 -10.70 8.34
CA LEU A 52 8.91 -10.89 7.12
C LEU A 52 9.87 -12.05 7.34
N GLU A 53 9.65 -13.14 6.62
CA GLU A 53 10.54 -14.30 6.61
C GLU A 53 11.21 -14.40 5.24
N GLY A 54 12.55 -14.44 5.25
CA GLY A 54 13.37 -14.51 4.06
C GLY A 54 14.77 -15.03 4.41
N VAL A 55 15.44 -15.62 3.44
CA VAL A 55 16.83 -16.04 3.59
C VAL A 55 17.77 -14.87 3.28
N PRO A 56 19.00 -14.85 3.81
CA PRO A 56 19.91 -13.72 3.61
C PRO A 56 20.17 -13.43 2.13
N GLY A 57 19.99 -12.17 1.72
CA GLY A 57 20.24 -11.71 0.35
C GLY A 57 19.00 -11.63 -0.55
N LEU A 58 17.79 -11.79 0.00
CA LEU A 58 16.49 -11.61 -0.65
C LEU A 58 15.64 -10.54 0.03
#